data_AF-A0A2A4SBE4-F1
#
_entry.id   AF-A0A2A4SBE4-F1
#
_cell.length_a   1.000
_cell.length_b   1.000
_cell.length_c   1.000
_cell.angle_alpha   90.00
_cell.angle_beta   90.00
_cell.angle_gamma   90.00
#
_symmetry.space_group_name_H-M   'P 1'
#
loop_
_entity.id
_entity.type
_entity.pdbx_description
1 polymer ?
#
loop_
_entity_poly.entity_id
_entity_poly.type
_entity_poly.pdbx_seq_one_letter_code
_entity_poly.pdbx_strand_id
1 'polypeptide(L)'
;MPSSPLSKTHFAFFLLVIAIITIAVYQQGIYGPFVFDDHGNIQENTQIRITKLDTASLISASMSGRAGPLKRPVAMLSFALNYYFADGYQYFAFKLTNVFIQVICAWLLFIFSLQLLQQPVIQKKGKINDKNIPLIAFSIAMLWAAHPINLTSVLYIVQRMTSLSTLFTLATLIFYVKARMGVFNHDPVKNLFTYIASFVCFLLAIFSKENALLIPAYLLLIEWVFFTRKKPWTRFTELPIQAKNLIYTLLAIAVVITAALAINYASGGYGSRSFTLTERVLTESRVITFYLSLIVLPRINAFGLFHDDIQLSTSLTDPWTTLLSIIFIISLIALAIRLRASKPLVSFGILFFFTAHLLESTVFGLEIAHEHRNHLASAGIIIAFVGFFIHQRSFNNRTYTITSCIIFIALSSTTMFRAYQWQNDYTLASYEAAHH
;
A
#
# COMPACT_ATOMS: atom_id res chain seq x y z
N MET A 1 -27.99 4.29 6.01
CA MET A 1 -27.24 3.04 5.76
C MET A 1 -28.10 2.21 4.82
N PRO A 2 -27.63 1.69 3.67
CA PRO A 2 -28.00 0.31 3.40
C PRO A 2 -27.46 -0.47 4.62
N SER A 3 -28.35 -1.03 5.43
CA SER A 3 -28.05 -1.63 6.74
C SER A 3 -26.70 -2.32 6.72
N SER A 4 -25.76 -1.90 7.60
CA SER A 4 -24.52 -2.66 7.72
C SER A 4 -24.91 -4.09 8.08
N PRO A 5 -24.43 -5.11 7.35
CA PRO A 5 -24.79 -6.51 7.65
C PRO A 5 -24.25 -6.95 9.02
N LEU A 6 -23.51 -6.08 9.72
CA LEU A 6 -22.98 -6.26 11.05
C LEU A 6 -23.72 -5.46 12.11
N SER A 7 -24.01 -6.11 13.23
CA SER A 7 -24.25 -5.42 14.50
C SER A 7 -22.98 -4.73 14.99
N LYS A 8 -23.13 -3.67 15.81
CA LYS A 8 -22.00 -2.94 16.42
C LYS A 8 -21.03 -3.85 17.20
N THR A 9 -21.55 -4.87 17.88
CA THR A 9 -20.75 -5.81 18.69
C THR A 9 -19.78 -6.63 17.85
N HIS A 10 -20.27 -7.29 16.80
CA HIS A 10 -19.45 -8.01 15.83
C HIS A 10 -18.40 -7.12 15.15
N PHE A 11 -18.72 -5.85 14.88
CA PHE A 11 -17.76 -4.91 14.29
C PHE A 11 -16.60 -4.62 15.24
N ALA A 12 -16.93 -4.27 16.49
CA ALA A 12 -15.93 -4.06 17.54
C ALA A 12 -15.09 -5.32 17.79
N PHE A 13 -15.70 -6.51 17.75
CA PHE A 13 -15.00 -7.78 17.88
C PHE A 13 -13.93 -7.96 16.79
N PHE A 14 -14.26 -7.75 15.51
CA PHE A 14 -13.28 -7.86 14.43
C PHE A 14 -12.13 -6.85 14.58
N LEU A 15 -12.43 -5.60 14.95
CA LEU A 15 -11.39 -4.60 15.20
C LEU A 15 -10.46 -5.02 16.35
N LEU A 16 -11.03 -5.52 17.45
CA LEU A 16 -10.26 -6.00 18.59
C LEU A 16 -9.35 -7.17 18.22
N VAL A 17 -9.86 -8.16 17.48
CA VAL A 17 -9.07 -9.31 17.02
C VAL A 17 -7.94 -8.86 16.08
N ILE A 18 -8.21 -7.95 15.14
CA ILE A 18 -7.17 -7.38 14.27
C ILE A 18 -6.07 -6.73 15.12
N ALA A 19 -6.44 -5.94 16.13
CA ALA A 19 -5.47 -5.24 16.97
C ALA A 19 -4.59 -6.22 17.76
N ILE A 20 -5.22 -7.15 18.49
CA ILE A 20 -4.50 -8.13 19.33
C ILE A 20 -3.53 -8.95 18.48
N ILE A 21 -3.99 -9.49 17.36
CA ILE A 21 -3.16 -10.36 16.53
C ILE A 21 -2.03 -9.58 15.84
N THR A 22 -2.31 -8.38 15.33
CA THR A 22 -1.27 -7.55 14.71
C THR A 22 -0.17 -7.24 15.74
N ILE A 23 -0.54 -6.81 16.95
CA ILE A 23 0.42 -6.53 18.03
C ILE A 23 1.24 -7.79 18.36
N ALA A 24 0.58 -8.95 18.51
CA ALA A 24 1.25 -10.20 18.85
C ALA A 24 2.28 -10.63 17.79
N VAL A 25 1.97 -10.45 16.50
CA VAL A 25 2.86 -10.85 15.39
C VAL A 25 4.13 -9.99 15.34
N TYR A 26 4.05 -8.70 15.67
CA TYR A 26 5.20 -7.79 15.66
C TYR A 26 5.94 -7.68 17.00
N GLN A 27 5.42 -8.29 18.07
CA GLN A 27 5.87 -8.08 19.45
C GLN A 27 7.37 -8.30 19.65
N GLN A 28 7.98 -9.29 19.00
CA GLN A 28 9.41 -9.59 19.21
C GLN A 28 10.33 -8.47 18.70
N GLY A 29 9.93 -7.81 17.61
CA GLY A 29 10.78 -6.83 16.93
C GLY A 29 10.71 -5.41 17.48
N ILE A 30 9.77 -5.12 18.39
CA ILE A 30 9.62 -3.77 18.99
C ILE A 30 10.81 -3.40 19.87
N TYR A 31 11.58 -4.38 20.33
CA TYR A 31 12.77 -4.18 21.17
C TYR A 31 14.05 -3.94 20.37
N GLY A 32 14.00 -4.01 19.04
CA GLY A 32 15.17 -3.77 18.22
C GLY A 32 15.55 -2.29 18.11
N PRO A 33 16.81 -1.99 17.80
CA PRO A 33 17.34 -0.62 17.71
C PRO A 33 16.87 0.11 16.44
N PHE A 34 17.31 1.36 16.33
CA PHE A 34 17.28 2.17 15.10
C PHE A 34 18.32 1.61 14.11
N VAL A 35 17.97 1.54 12.83
CA VAL A 35 18.84 0.96 11.79
C VAL A 35 18.86 1.83 10.53
N PHE A 36 19.95 1.76 9.76
CA PHE A 36 20.06 2.35 8.41
C PHE A 36 19.59 3.83 8.35
N ASP A 37 18.60 4.19 7.52
CA ASP A 37 18.14 5.58 7.34
C ASP A 37 17.46 6.17 8.60
N ASP A 38 17.22 5.37 9.65
CA ASP A 38 16.76 5.89 10.95
C ASP A 38 17.78 6.89 11.52
N HIS A 39 19.08 6.62 11.36
CA HIS A 39 20.14 7.47 11.89
C HIS A 39 20.07 8.88 11.28
N GLY A 40 20.13 8.98 9.95
CA GLY A 40 20.15 10.27 9.26
C GLY A 40 18.83 11.05 9.31
N ASN A 41 17.68 10.35 9.30
CA ASN A 41 16.38 11.01 9.27
C ASN A 41 15.84 11.34 10.67
N ILE A 42 16.23 10.60 11.71
CA ILE A 42 15.64 10.70 13.05
C ILE A 42 16.68 11.10 14.10
N GLN A 43 17.77 10.34 14.25
CA GLN A 43 18.72 10.55 15.34
C GLN A 43 19.62 11.78 15.12
N GLU A 44 20.13 11.96 13.91
CA GLU A 44 20.99 13.09 13.52
C GLU A 44 20.21 14.37 13.25
N ASN A 45 18.89 14.25 13.06
CA ASN A 45 18.01 15.40 12.87
C ASN A 45 17.65 16.04 14.22
N THR A 46 18.44 17.04 14.61
CA THR A 46 18.28 17.76 15.89
C THR A 46 16.95 18.48 16.03
N GLN A 47 16.27 18.83 14.93
CA GLN A 47 14.97 19.53 14.97
C GLN A 47 13.82 18.64 15.46
N ILE A 48 13.98 17.31 15.47
CA ILE A 48 13.00 16.38 16.05
C ILE A 48 12.99 16.42 17.58
N ARG A 49 14.09 16.90 18.20
CA ARG A 49 14.30 16.91 19.65
C ARG A 49 13.57 18.06 20.35
N ILE A 50 12.26 18.16 20.13
CA ILE A 50 11.43 19.21 20.72
C ILE A 50 11.26 18.97 22.22
N THR A 51 11.32 20.03 23.01
CA THR A 51 11.11 20.00 24.47
C THR A 51 9.84 20.74 24.90
N LYS A 52 9.13 21.34 23.94
CA LYS A 52 7.90 22.12 24.14
C LYS A 52 6.94 21.88 22.97
N LEU A 53 5.64 21.93 23.24
CA LEU A 53 4.58 21.81 22.24
C LEU A 53 4.10 23.19 21.74
N ASP A 54 5.05 24.10 21.48
CA ASP A 54 4.75 25.40 20.88
C ASP A 54 4.76 25.34 19.34
N THR A 55 4.06 26.27 18.71
CA THR A 55 3.90 26.32 17.26
C THR A 55 5.22 26.40 16.49
N ALA A 56 6.22 27.12 17.01
CA ALA A 56 7.50 27.28 16.33
C ALA A 56 8.30 25.96 16.34
N SER A 57 8.35 25.28 17.49
CA SER A 57 8.96 23.95 17.62
C SER A 57 8.32 22.93 16.70
N LEU A 58 6.99 22.88 16.63
CA LEU A 58 6.25 21.93 15.79
C LEU A 58 6.46 22.19 14.30
N ILE A 59 6.42 23.45 13.87
CA ILE A 59 6.67 23.83 12.46
C ILE A 59 8.12 23.49 12.08
N SER A 60 9.10 23.88 12.90
CA SER A 60 10.51 23.59 12.69
C SER A 60 10.77 22.09 12.54
N ALA A 61 10.22 21.29 13.45
CA ALA A 61 10.31 19.84 13.40
C ALA A 61 9.65 19.26 12.14
N SER A 62 8.42 19.69 11.81
CA SER A 62 7.72 19.19 10.61
C SER A 62 8.50 19.47 9.32
N MET A 63 9.15 20.62 9.19
CA MET A 63 9.85 21.02 7.96
C MET A 63 11.31 20.53 7.87
N SER A 64 11.75 19.72 8.84
CA SER A 64 13.14 19.27 8.99
C SER A 64 13.53 18.08 8.09
N GLY A 65 12.58 17.47 7.39
CA GLY A 65 12.83 16.27 6.62
C GLY A 65 13.79 16.50 5.46
N ARG A 66 14.71 15.55 5.27
CA ARG A 66 15.73 15.55 4.21
C ARG A 66 15.40 14.59 3.07
N ALA A 67 14.41 13.72 3.27
CA ALA A 67 13.98 12.74 2.29
C ALA A 67 12.91 13.32 1.35
N GLY A 68 13.19 13.26 0.05
CA GLY A 68 12.26 13.64 -1.02
C GLY A 68 12.02 15.16 -1.14
N PRO A 69 11.41 15.60 -2.26
CA PRO A 69 11.22 17.03 -2.55
C PRO A 69 10.22 17.71 -1.61
N LEU A 70 9.30 16.95 -1.01
CA LEU A 70 8.25 17.49 -0.15
C LEU A 70 8.60 17.47 1.34
N LYS A 71 9.80 16.97 1.72
CA LYS A 71 10.30 16.89 3.10
C LYS A 71 9.45 16.09 4.10
N ARG A 72 8.34 15.49 3.66
CA ARG A 72 7.48 14.57 4.43
C ARG A 72 7.07 15.12 5.82
N PRO A 73 6.44 16.31 5.89
CA PRO A 73 6.26 17.01 7.16
C PRO A 73 5.33 16.32 8.15
N VAL A 74 4.36 15.53 7.70
CA VAL A 74 3.47 14.77 8.59
C VAL A 74 4.25 13.69 9.32
N ALA A 75 5.17 13.01 8.62
CA ALA A 75 6.00 11.99 9.24
C ALA A 75 7.02 12.59 10.20
N MET A 76 7.69 13.68 9.82
CA MET A 76 8.62 14.40 10.68
C MET A 76 7.95 14.89 11.97
N LEU A 77 6.77 15.49 11.86
CA LEU A 77 5.97 15.88 13.01
C LEU A 77 5.64 14.69 13.91
N SER A 78 5.28 13.55 13.31
CA SER A 78 4.99 12.33 14.09
C SER A 78 6.19 11.80 14.86
N PHE A 79 7.41 11.92 14.32
CA PHE A 79 8.64 11.54 15.04
C PHE A 79 8.95 12.51 16.18
N ALA A 80 8.78 13.81 15.96
CA ALA A 80 9.03 14.83 16.98
C ALA A 80 8.06 14.72 18.16
N LEU A 81 6.76 14.50 17.87
CA LEU A 81 5.78 14.22 18.92
C LEU A 81 6.12 12.92 19.67
N ASN A 82 6.55 11.89 18.95
CA ASN A 82 6.95 10.64 19.59
C ASN A 82 8.17 10.80 20.49
N TYR A 83 9.18 11.56 20.06
CA TYR A 83 10.35 11.91 20.86
C TYR A 83 9.94 12.63 22.14
N TYR A 84 9.06 13.63 22.03
CA TYR A 84 8.56 14.42 23.14
C TYR A 84 7.84 13.56 24.18
N PHE A 85 6.90 12.72 23.76
CA PHE A 85 6.12 11.88 24.68
C PHE A 85 6.89 10.68 25.22
N ALA A 86 7.92 10.21 24.50
CA ALA A 86 8.76 9.09 24.94
C ALA A 86 9.95 9.54 25.81
N ASP A 87 10.11 10.84 26.04
CA ASP A 87 11.26 11.43 26.73
C ASP A 87 12.61 11.00 26.11
N GLY A 88 12.70 11.12 24.78
CA GLY A 88 13.93 10.85 24.03
C GLY A 88 13.81 9.75 22.96
N TYR A 89 14.96 9.24 22.54
CA TYR A 89 15.08 8.21 21.50
C TYR A 89 14.90 6.80 22.08
N GLN A 90 13.67 6.47 22.47
CA GLN A 90 13.31 5.13 22.96
C GLN A 90 12.82 4.26 21.80
N TYR A 91 13.65 3.35 21.28
CA TYR A 91 13.31 2.50 20.12
C TYR A 91 11.98 1.75 20.33
N PHE A 92 11.73 1.26 21.55
CA PHE A 92 10.47 0.62 21.93
C PHE A 92 9.26 1.51 21.66
N ALA A 93 9.30 2.76 22.12
CA ALA A 93 8.20 3.70 21.95
C ALA A 93 7.95 4.02 20.46
N PHE A 94 9.03 4.17 19.68
CA PHE A 94 8.93 4.45 18.25
C PHE A 94 8.37 3.28 17.44
N LYS A 95 8.82 2.06 17.70
CA LYS A 95 8.29 0.85 17.04
C LYS A 95 6.86 0.55 17.50
N LEU A 96 6.55 0.76 18.77
CA LEU A 96 5.19 0.62 19.28
C LEU A 96 4.21 1.56 18.56
N THR A 97 4.58 2.83 18.35
CA THR A 97 3.78 3.77 17.54
C THR A 97 3.58 3.25 16.10
N ASN A 98 4.60 2.67 15.47
CA ASN A 98 4.45 2.08 14.13
C ASN A 98 3.48 0.90 14.12
N VAL A 99 3.56 0.01 15.12
CA VAL A 99 2.63 -1.11 15.28
C VAL A 99 1.19 -0.60 15.46
N PHE A 100 0.98 0.46 16.25
CA PHE A 100 -0.33 1.09 16.37
C PHE A 100 -0.84 1.67 15.04
N ILE A 101 0.03 2.34 14.27
CA ILE A 101 -0.32 2.81 12.93
C ILE A 101 -0.71 1.63 12.03
N GLN A 102 0.00 0.49 12.14
CA GLN A 102 -0.31 -0.71 11.36
C GLN A 102 -1.67 -1.32 11.73
N VAL A 103 -2.03 -1.34 13.02
CA VAL A 103 -3.37 -1.73 13.48
C VAL A 103 -4.44 -0.84 12.83
N ILE A 104 -4.23 0.48 12.82
CA ILE A 104 -5.17 1.42 12.19
C ILE A 104 -5.25 1.18 10.68
N CYS A 105 -4.13 0.96 10.00
CA CYS A 105 -4.12 0.59 8.58
C CYS A 105 -4.94 -0.67 8.32
N ALA A 106 -4.78 -1.71 9.15
CA ALA A 106 -5.54 -2.95 9.02
C ALA A 106 -7.05 -2.75 9.26
N TRP A 107 -7.43 -1.90 10.23
CA TRP A 107 -8.83 -1.51 10.44
C TRP A 107 -9.41 -0.76 9.23
N LEU A 108 -8.66 0.17 8.66
CA LEU A 108 -9.07 0.89 7.47
C LEU A 108 -9.18 -0.07 6.26
N LEU A 109 -8.23 -0.99 6.09
CA LEU A 109 -8.31 -2.01 5.04
C LEU A 109 -9.52 -2.93 5.20
N PHE A 110 -9.90 -3.29 6.44
CA PHE A 110 -11.13 -4.01 6.73
C PHE A 110 -12.36 -3.22 6.27
N ILE A 111 -12.45 -1.93 6.63
CA ILE A 111 -13.55 -1.03 6.23
C ILE A 111 -13.59 -0.85 4.71
N PHE A 112 -12.45 -0.63 4.08
CA PHE A 112 -12.34 -0.48 2.63
C PHE A 112 -12.80 -1.76 1.92
N SER A 113 -12.34 -2.92 2.39
CA SER A 113 -12.73 -4.22 1.85
C SER A 113 -14.22 -4.50 1.99
N LEU A 114 -14.84 -4.12 3.13
CA LEU A 114 -16.29 -4.16 3.30
C LEU A 114 -17.01 -3.34 2.22
N GLN A 115 -16.55 -2.10 1.98
CA GLN A 115 -17.15 -1.24 0.96
C GLN A 115 -16.99 -1.77 -0.46
N LEU A 116 -15.85 -2.41 -0.78
CA LEU A 116 -15.63 -3.04 -2.08
C LEU A 116 -16.54 -4.26 -2.27
N LEU A 117 -16.66 -5.13 -1.26
CA LEU A 117 -17.49 -6.33 -1.31
C LEU A 117 -18.98 -6.02 -1.38
N GLN A 118 -19.41 -4.88 -0.84
CA GLN A 118 -20.78 -4.37 -0.93
C GLN A 118 -21.13 -3.76 -2.30
N GLN A 119 -20.16 -3.63 -3.21
CA GLN A 119 -20.48 -3.08 -4.54
C GLN A 119 -21.40 -4.03 -5.31
N PRO A 120 -22.45 -3.52 -5.99
CA PRO A 120 -23.42 -4.36 -6.71
C PRO A 120 -22.78 -5.25 -7.78
N VAL A 121 -21.68 -4.80 -8.39
CA VAL A 121 -20.95 -5.59 -9.40
C VAL A 121 -20.30 -6.84 -8.79
N ILE A 122 -19.90 -6.78 -7.52
CA ILE A 122 -19.35 -7.93 -6.77
C ILE A 122 -20.48 -8.86 -6.35
N GLN A 123 -21.51 -8.35 -5.67
CA GLN A 123 -22.60 -9.17 -5.15
C GLN A 123 -23.32 -9.96 -6.26
N LYS A 124 -23.56 -9.34 -7.42
CA LYS A 124 -24.20 -10.01 -8.57
C LYS A 124 -23.36 -11.13 -9.17
N LYS A 125 -22.03 -11.06 -9.06
CA LYS A 125 -21.09 -12.00 -9.71
C LYS A 125 -20.57 -13.07 -8.76
N GLY A 126 -20.28 -12.71 -7.51
CA GLY A 126 -19.65 -13.58 -6.52
C GLY A 126 -20.57 -14.57 -5.82
N LYS A 127 -21.90 -14.51 -6.04
CA LYS A 127 -22.91 -15.35 -5.35
C LYS A 127 -22.64 -15.51 -3.83
N ILE A 128 -22.10 -14.46 -3.20
CA ILE A 128 -21.72 -14.50 -1.79
C ILE A 128 -22.99 -14.22 -0.97
N ASN A 129 -23.20 -14.98 0.09
CA ASN A 129 -24.17 -14.62 1.11
C ASN A 129 -23.70 -13.35 1.85
N ASP A 130 -24.57 -12.35 2.01
CA ASP A 130 -24.27 -11.11 2.72
C ASP A 130 -23.73 -11.34 4.14
N LYS A 131 -24.10 -12.47 4.77
CA LYS A 131 -23.57 -12.88 6.09
C LYS A 131 -22.06 -13.17 6.10
N ASN A 132 -21.47 -13.52 4.96
CA ASN A 132 -20.04 -13.86 4.85
C ASN A 132 -19.15 -12.65 4.49
N ILE A 133 -19.72 -11.59 3.93
CA ILE A 133 -18.98 -10.36 3.55
C ILE A 133 -18.05 -9.86 4.67
N PRO A 134 -18.48 -9.81 5.95
CA PRO A 134 -17.64 -9.31 7.02
C PRO A 134 -16.45 -10.22 7.34
N LEU A 135 -16.67 -11.53 7.37
CA LEU A 135 -15.59 -12.50 7.58
C LEU A 135 -14.56 -12.43 6.45
N ILE A 136 -15.02 -12.28 5.21
CA ILE A 136 -14.17 -12.14 4.03
C ILE A 136 -13.34 -10.84 4.13
N ALA A 137 -13.98 -9.70 4.40
CA ALA A 137 -13.27 -8.43 4.58
C ALA A 137 -12.25 -8.50 5.73
N PHE A 138 -12.63 -9.13 6.83
CA PHE A 138 -11.75 -9.36 7.98
C PHE A 138 -10.54 -10.20 7.59
N SER A 139 -10.72 -11.27 6.81
CA SER A 139 -9.61 -12.08 6.34
C SER A 139 -8.63 -11.30 5.45
N ILE A 140 -9.11 -10.39 4.59
CA ILE A 140 -8.24 -9.54 3.76
C ILE A 140 -7.34 -8.69 4.66
N ALA A 141 -7.93 -8.04 5.66
CA ALA A 141 -7.20 -7.21 6.62
C ALA A 141 -6.20 -8.03 7.44
N MET A 142 -6.60 -9.21 7.93
CA MET A 142 -5.75 -10.09 8.74
C MET A 142 -4.57 -10.68 7.97
N LEU A 143 -4.84 -11.19 6.76
CA LEU A 143 -3.80 -11.72 5.88
C LEU A 143 -2.79 -10.63 5.52
N TRP A 144 -3.25 -9.40 5.29
CA TRP A 144 -2.38 -8.27 5.00
C TRP A 144 -1.59 -7.82 6.24
N ALA A 145 -2.25 -7.61 7.37
CA ALA A 145 -1.61 -7.12 8.59
C ALA A 145 -0.49 -8.06 9.07
N ALA A 146 -0.71 -9.37 8.96
CA ALA A 146 0.25 -10.42 9.33
C ALA A 146 1.24 -10.79 8.22
N HIS A 147 1.17 -10.16 7.04
CA HIS A 147 2.02 -10.52 5.91
C HIS A 147 3.48 -10.07 6.13
N PRO A 148 4.50 -10.94 5.92
CA PRO A 148 5.90 -10.62 6.21
C PRO A 148 6.44 -9.48 5.36
N ILE A 149 5.95 -9.26 4.14
CA ILE A 149 6.31 -8.10 3.29
C ILE A 149 6.11 -6.74 3.97
N ASN A 150 5.20 -6.64 4.94
CA ASN A 150 4.91 -5.38 5.63
C ASN A 150 5.87 -5.10 6.77
N LEU A 151 6.73 -6.05 7.14
CA LEU A 151 7.57 -5.94 8.33
C LEU A 151 8.49 -4.72 8.30
N THR A 152 9.13 -4.45 7.17
CA THR A 152 10.01 -3.29 7.01
C THR A 152 9.23 -1.97 6.98
N SER A 153 7.92 -1.96 6.78
CA SER A 153 7.11 -0.75 6.95
C SER A 153 6.76 -0.48 8.41
N VAL A 154 6.83 -1.51 9.25
CA VAL A 154 6.41 -1.46 10.66
C VAL A 154 7.63 -1.33 11.59
N LEU A 155 8.61 -2.23 11.48
CA LEU A 155 9.73 -2.33 12.41
C LEU A 155 10.95 -1.48 12.03
N TYR A 156 11.05 -1.03 10.78
CA TYR A 156 12.03 -0.03 10.36
C TYR A 156 11.45 1.36 10.62
N ILE A 157 11.97 2.10 11.59
CA ILE A 157 11.23 3.18 12.25
C ILE A 157 10.89 4.31 11.27
N VAL A 158 11.85 4.73 10.45
CA VAL A 158 11.71 5.78 9.42
C VAL A 158 10.62 5.47 8.41
N GLN A 159 10.33 4.19 8.16
CA GLN A 159 9.26 3.76 7.27
C GLN A 159 7.86 3.96 7.84
N ARG A 160 7.74 4.57 9.04
CA ARG A 160 6.52 5.25 9.49
C ARG A 160 5.96 6.19 8.42
N MET A 161 6.82 6.84 7.63
CA MET A 161 6.41 7.64 6.47
C MET A 161 5.51 6.85 5.51
N THR A 162 5.92 5.63 5.20
CA THR A 162 5.20 4.71 4.32
C THR A 162 3.90 4.23 4.96
N SER A 163 3.93 3.90 6.25
CA SER A 163 2.75 3.45 7.01
C SER A 163 1.71 4.56 7.18
N LEU A 164 2.11 5.80 7.46
CA LEU A 164 1.22 6.96 7.51
C LEU A 164 0.65 7.31 6.13
N SER A 165 1.47 7.26 5.07
CA SER A 165 0.97 7.42 3.69
C SER A 165 -0.09 6.37 3.36
N THR A 166 0.11 5.12 3.77
CA THR A 166 -0.87 4.04 3.59
C THR A 166 -2.15 4.31 4.38
N LEU A 167 -2.05 4.70 5.64
CA LEU A 167 -3.18 5.04 6.51
C LEU A 167 -4.06 6.11 5.85
N PHE A 168 -3.46 7.23 5.47
CA PHE A 168 -4.20 8.34 4.89
C PHE A 168 -4.67 8.04 3.46
N THR A 169 -3.95 7.23 2.69
CA THR A 169 -4.42 6.71 1.40
C THR A 169 -5.69 5.88 1.58
N LEU A 170 -5.68 4.89 2.49
CA LEU A 170 -6.87 4.08 2.76
C LEU A 170 -8.04 4.94 3.25
N ALA A 171 -7.80 5.92 4.12
CA ALA A 171 -8.82 6.87 4.56
C ALA A 171 -9.42 7.65 3.38
N THR A 172 -8.60 8.17 2.47
CA THR A 172 -9.04 8.81 1.23
C THR A 172 -9.93 7.88 0.41
N LEU A 173 -9.48 6.65 0.14
CA LEU A 173 -10.26 5.69 -0.66
C LEU A 173 -11.61 5.36 0.01
N ILE A 174 -11.64 5.20 1.33
CA ILE A 174 -12.85 4.91 2.12
C ILE A 174 -13.86 6.06 2.03
N PHE A 175 -13.41 7.30 2.24
CA PHE A 175 -14.29 8.46 2.16
C PHE A 175 -14.80 8.67 0.74
N TYR A 176 -13.94 8.54 -0.26
CA TYR A 176 -14.33 8.62 -1.66
C TYR A 176 -15.39 7.57 -2.03
N VAL A 177 -15.13 6.29 -1.74
CA VAL A 177 -16.07 5.19 -2.04
C VAL A 177 -17.39 5.40 -1.28
N LYS A 178 -17.35 5.82 -0.01
CA LYS A 178 -18.55 6.15 0.77
C LYS A 178 -19.40 7.22 0.10
N ALA A 179 -18.78 8.29 -0.39
CA ALA A 179 -19.47 9.36 -1.12
C ALA A 179 -20.05 8.85 -2.46
N ARG A 180 -19.29 8.02 -3.19
CA ARG A 180 -19.71 7.41 -4.47
C ARG A 180 -20.80 6.34 -4.34
N MET A 181 -20.90 5.69 -3.19
CA MET A 181 -22.00 4.80 -2.84
C MET A 181 -23.31 5.57 -2.63
N GLY A 182 -23.25 6.89 -2.44
CA GLY A 182 -24.43 7.73 -2.27
C GLY A 182 -25.09 7.56 -0.90
N VAL A 183 -24.31 7.24 0.13
CA VAL A 183 -24.79 7.04 1.50
C VAL A 183 -25.56 8.26 2.02
N PHE A 184 -25.20 9.45 1.53
CA PHE A 184 -25.83 10.73 1.85
C PHE A 184 -26.51 11.36 0.62
N ASN A 185 -27.06 10.57 -0.31
CA ASN A 185 -27.73 11.11 -1.50
C ASN A 185 -28.89 12.06 -1.18
N HIS A 186 -29.53 11.90 -0.02
CA HIS A 186 -30.60 12.79 0.47
C HIS A 186 -30.07 13.99 1.27
N ASP A 187 -28.75 14.09 1.46
CA ASP A 187 -28.08 15.16 2.21
C ASP A 187 -26.79 15.58 1.47
N PRO A 188 -26.90 16.50 0.48
CA PRO A 188 -25.78 16.88 -0.36
C PRO A 188 -24.64 17.53 0.43
N VAL A 189 -24.95 18.19 1.55
CA VAL A 189 -23.97 18.82 2.43
C VAL A 189 -23.08 17.77 3.09
N LYS A 190 -23.68 16.71 3.69
CA LYS A 190 -22.88 15.60 4.24
C LYS A 190 -22.07 14.87 3.18
N ASN A 191 -22.59 14.75 1.96
CA ASN A 191 -21.84 14.15 0.86
C ASN A 191 -20.63 15.00 0.45
N LEU A 192 -20.79 16.33 0.38
CA LEU A 192 -19.71 17.27 0.14
C LEU A 192 -18.62 17.18 1.24
N PHE A 193 -19.01 17.19 2.51
CA PHE A 193 -18.05 17.02 3.61
C PHE A 193 -17.30 15.69 3.55
N THR A 194 -17.92 14.62 3.03
CA THR A 194 -17.25 13.34 2.82
C THR A 194 -16.17 13.43 1.74
N TYR A 195 -16.43 14.16 0.64
CA TYR A 195 -15.40 14.44 -0.37
C TYR A 195 -14.29 15.36 0.17
N ILE A 196 -14.62 16.36 0.98
CA ILE A 196 -13.62 17.22 1.63
C ILE A 196 -12.73 16.39 2.55
N ALA A 197 -13.30 15.51 3.38
CA ALA A 197 -12.53 14.61 4.23
C ALA A 197 -11.61 13.69 3.41
N SER A 198 -12.09 13.17 2.28
CA SER A 198 -11.27 12.40 1.33
C SER A 198 -10.08 13.20 0.81
N PHE A 199 -10.29 14.48 0.46
CA PHE A 199 -9.25 15.37 -0.04
C PHE A 199 -8.24 15.79 1.04
N VAL A 200 -8.70 16.08 2.26
CA VAL A 200 -7.81 16.37 3.40
C VAL A 200 -6.90 15.16 3.70
N CYS A 201 -7.46 13.95 3.73
CA CYS A 201 -6.66 12.73 3.89
C CYS A 201 -5.65 12.57 2.74
N PHE A 202 -6.00 12.95 1.51
CA PHE A 202 -5.09 12.87 0.37
C PHE A 202 -3.87 13.78 0.59
N LEU A 203 -4.08 15.01 1.07
CA LEU A 203 -2.98 15.92 1.40
C LEU A 203 -2.09 15.35 2.50
N LEU A 204 -2.69 14.81 3.57
CA LEU A 204 -1.93 14.18 4.66
C LEU A 204 -1.12 12.96 4.17
N ALA A 205 -1.63 12.19 3.21
CA ALA A 205 -0.91 11.09 2.60
C ALA A 205 0.32 11.57 1.82
N ILE A 206 0.16 12.57 0.94
CA ILE A 206 1.26 13.17 0.16
C ILE A 206 2.34 13.73 1.09
N PHE A 207 1.93 14.45 2.13
CA PHE A 207 2.84 15.02 3.10
C PHE A 207 3.42 14.00 4.10
N SER A 208 3.00 12.74 4.03
CA SER A 208 3.66 11.63 4.72
C SER A 208 4.71 10.96 3.83
N LYS A 209 4.38 10.74 2.55
CA LYS A 209 5.29 10.19 1.53
C LYS A 209 4.77 10.47 0.11
N GLU A 210 5.69 10.71 -0.82
CA GLU A 210 5.39 11.11 -2.20
C GLU A 210 4.64 10.04 -3.02
N ASN A 211 4.71 8.76 -2.62
CA ASN A 211 3.99 7.68 -3.31
C ASN A 211 2.45 7.87 -3.29
N ALA A 212 1.92 8.66 -2.35
CA ALA A 212 0.51 9.03 -2.30
C ALA A 212 0.07 9.91 -3.48
N LEU A 213 0.99 10.48 -4.27
CA LEU A 213 0.66 11.14 -5.55
C LEU A 213 -0.08 10.21 -6.54
N LEU A 214 -0.04 8.90 -6.31
CA LEU A 214 -0.76 7.88 -7.07
C LEU A 214 -2.25 7.74 -6.69
N ILE A 215 -2.72 8.41 -5.64
CA ILE A 215 -4.14 8.37 -5.22
C ILE A 215 -5.13 8.66 -6.35
N PRO A 216 -4.95 9.70 -7.19
CA PRO A 216 -5.83 9.91 -8.34
C PRO A 216 -5.91 8.70 -9.27
N ALA A 217 -4.81 7.95 -9.48
CA ALA A 217 -4.81 6.73 -10.26
C ALA A 217 -5.59 5.60 -9.56
N TYR A 218 -5.47 5.44 -8.23
CA TYR A 218 -6.30 4.50 -7.48
C TYR A 218 -7.79 4.84 -7.58
N LEU A 219 -8.15 6.12 -7.50
CA LEU A 219 -9.54 6.57 -7.65
C LEU A 219 -10.09 6.29 -9.05
N LEU A 220 -9.30 6.55 -10.10
CA LEU A 220 -9.66 6.20 -11.48
C LEU A 220 -9.84 4.69 -11.65
N LEU A 221 -8.96 3.88 -11.04
CA LEU A 221 -9.10 2.42 -11.05
C LEU A 221 -10.39 1.97 -10.35
N ILE A 222 -10.72 2.56 -9.19
CA ILE A 222 -11.97 2.29 -8.47
C ILE A 222 -13.18 2.67 -9.35
N GLU A 223 -13.18 3.85 -9.96
CA GLU A 223 -14.26 4.28 -10.83
C GLU A 223 -14.42 3.35 -12.04
N TRP A 224 -13.31 2.96 -12.67
CA TRP A 224 -13.29 2.07 -13.81
C TRP A 224 -13.76 0.65 -13.47
N VAL A 225 -13.41 0.09 -12.32
CA VAL A 225 -13.86 -1.26 -11.96
C VAL A 225 -15.30 -1.27 -11.42
N PHE A 226 -15.66 -0.32 -10.53
CA PHE A 226 -16.87 -0.42 -9.72
C PHE A 226 -18.00 0.54 -10.12
N PHE A 227 -17.69 1.70 -10.72
CA PHE A 227 -18.65 2.80 -10.87
C PHE A 227 -18.95 3.22 -12.31
N THR A 228 -18.48 2.52 -13.34
CA THR A 228 -18.71 2.91 -14.75
C THR A 228 -20.19 2.95 -15.18
N ARG A 229 -21.10 2.34 -14.41
CA ARG A 229 -22.55 2.39 -14.64
C ARG A 229 -23.26 3.48 -13.82
N LYS A 230 -22.53 4.37 -13.17
CA LYS A 230 -23.05 5.52 -12.44
C LYS A 230 -22.60 6.83 -13.10
N LYS A 231 -23.30 7.93 -12.81
CA LYS A 231 -22.83 9.27 -13.16
C LYS A 231 -21.45 9.54 -12.50
N PRO A 232 -20.53 10.27 -13.17
CA PRO A 232 -20.70 10.92 -14.47
C PRO A 232 -20.49 10.01 -15.70
N TRP A 233 -19.99 8.78 -15.53
CA TRP A 233 -19.62 7.89 -16.66
C TRP A 233 -20.77 7.53 -17.58
N THR A 234 -22.00 7.45 -17.08
CA THR A 234 -23.19 7.26 -17.92
C THR A 234 -23.43 8.44 -18.88
N ARG A 235 -23.11 9.67 -18.45
CA ARG A 235 -23.15 10.84 -19.35
C ARG A 235 -22.01 10.79 -20.36
N PHE A 236 -20.84 10.30 -19.96
CA PHE A 236 -19.72 10.11 -20.88
C PHE A 236 -20.07 9.13 -22.01
N THR A 237 -20.85 8.08 -21.72
CA THR A 237 -21.32 7.15 -22.76
C THR A 237 -22.32 7.78 -23.74
N GLU A 238 -23.03 8.84 -23.34
CA GLU A 238 -23.97 9.59 -24.18
C GLU A 238 -23.28 10.61 -25.11
N LEU A 239 -21.99 10.90 -24.90
CA LEU A 239 -21.25 11.87 -25.73
C LEU A 239 -21.10 11.39 -27.19
N PRO A 240 -21.10 12.33 -28.17
CA PRO A 240 -20.74 12.05 -29.56
C PRO A 240 -19.35 11.41 -29.68
N ILE A 241 -19.14 10.60 -30.71
CA ILE A 241 -17.85 9.92 -30.94
C ILE A 241 -16.69 10.92 -31.11
N GLN A 242 -16.95 12.08 -31.71
CA GLN A 242 -15.96 13.15 -31.87
C GLN A 242 -15.50 13.71 -30.52
N ALA A 243 -16.44 13.95 -29.60
CA ALA A 243 -16.13 14.44 -28.25
C ALA A 243 -15.34 13.39 -27.45
N LYS A 244 -15.71 12.11 -27.56
CA LYS A 244 -14.95 11.00 -26.95
C LYS A 244 -13.53 10.91 -27.50
N ASN A 245 -13.38 10.97 -28.82
CA ASN A 245 -12.07 10.95 -29.48
C ASN A 245 -11.22 12.14 -29.04
N LEU A 246 -11.79 13.35 -28.97
CA LEU A 246 -11.08 14.52 -28.45
C LEU A 246 -10.61 14.30 -27.00
N ILE A 247 -11.48 13.81 -26.12
CA ILE A 247 -11.13 13.53 -24.72
C ILE A 247 -10.02 12.48 -24.63
N TYR A 248 -10.11 11.38 -25.40
CA TYR A 248 -9.07 10.36 -25.42
C TYR A 248 -7.74 10.87 -25.97
N THR A 249 -7.77 11.70 -27.01
CA THR A 249 -6.57 12.35 -27.56
C THR A 249 -5.94 13.30 -26.55
N LEU A 250 -6.73 14.14 -25.88
CA LEU A 250 -6.24 15.05 -24.84
C LEU A 250 -5.64 14.27 -23.66
N LEU A 251 -6.28 13.18 -23.24
CA LEU A 251 -5.76 12.30 -22.20
C LEU A 251 -4.44 11.64 -22.62
N ALA A 252 -4.36 11.14 -23.85
CA ALA A 252 -3.13 10.56 -24.40
C ALA A 252 -1.99 11.58 -24.45
N ILE A 253 -2.26 12.79 -24.91
CA ILE A 253 -1.31 13.91 -24.92
C ILE A 253 -0.86 14.23 -23.48
N ALA A 254 -1.79 14.35 -22.54
CA ALA A 254 -1.47 14.62 -21.14
C ALA A 254 -0.57 13.53 -20.53
N VAL A 255 -0.83 12.27 -20.83
CA VAL A 255 0.01 11.13 -20.40
C VAL A 255 1.41 11.22 -21.01
N VAL A 256 1.53 11.48 -22.32
CA VAL A 256 2.82 11.61 -23.00
C VAL A 256 3.63 12.78 -22.45
N ILE A 257 3.02 13.96 -22.28
CA ILE A 257 3.68 15.14 -21.71
C ILE A 257 4.15 14.85 -20.29
N THR A 258 3.27 14.27 -19.45
CA THR A 258 3.62 13.95 -18.05
C THR A 258 4.77 12.94 -17.99
N ALA A 259 4.75 11.91 -18.85
CA ALA A 259 5.83 10.93 -18.93
C ALA A 259 7.16 11.56 -19.37
N ALA A 260 7.14 12.44 -20.38
CA ALA A 260 8.33 13.14 -20.84
C ALA A 260 8.90 14.06 -19.73
N LEU A 261 8.06 14.80 -19.03
CA LEU A 261 8.46 15.64 -17.90
C LEU A 261 9.04 14.80 -16.75
N ALA A 262 8.42 13.67 -16.43
CA ALA A 262 8.91 12.76 -15.39
C ALA A 262 10.28 12.16 -15.74
N ILE A 263 10.49 11.73 -16.99
CA ILE A 263 11.78 11.22 -17.48
C ILE A 263 12.84 12.31 -17.42
N ASN A 264 12.52 13.53 -17.87
CA ASN A 264 13.45 14.65 -17.85
C ASN A 264 13.85 15.07 -16.42
N TYR A 265 12.90 15.03 -15.47
CA TYR A 265 13.21 15.25 -14.06
C TYR A 265 14.07 14.12 -13.49
N ALA A 266 13.74 12.87 -13.82
CA ALA A 266 14.41 11.71 -13.26
C ALA A 266 15.83 11.51 -13.79
N SER A 267 16.14 11.91 -15.02
CA SER A 267 17.47 11.74 -15.63
C SER A 267 18.58 12.44 -14.85
N GLY A 268 18.28 13.57 -14.19
CA GLY A 268 19.23 14.27 -13.32
C GLY A 268 19.55 13.55 -12.00
N GLY A 269 18.76 12.52 -11.62
CA GLY A 269 18.88 11.82 -10.34
C GLY A 269 19.87 10.66 -10.30
N TYR A 270 20.63 10.42 -11.38
CA TYR A 270 21.50 9.24 -11.52
C TYR A 270 23.00 9.52 -11.31
N GLY A 271 23.42 10.79 -11.13
CA GLY A 271 24.84 11.14 -11.04
C GLY A 271 25.60 10.50 -9.86
N SER A 272 24.91 10.12 -8.79
CA SER A 272 25.49 9.42 -7.62
C SER A 272 25.10 7.94 -7.56
N ARG A 273 24.52 7.38 -8.62
CA ARG A 273 24.06 5.98 -8.69
C ARG A 273 25.07 5.11 -9.44
N SER A 274 25.15 3.84 -9.05
CA SER A 274 25.96 2.82 -9.72
C SER A 274 25.30 2.24 -10.98
N PHE A 275 24.09 2.68 -11.30
CA PHE A 275 23.29 2.22 -12.44
C PHE A 275 22.70 3.41 -13.20
N THR A 276 22.39 3.19 -14.46
CA THR A 276 21.72 4.15 -15.35
C THR A 276 20.20 4.07 -15.25
N LEU A 277 19.51 5.06 -15.82
CA LEU A 277 18.04 5.05 -15.94
C LEU A 277 17.54 3.82 -16.68
N THR A 278 18.20 3.45 -17.77
CA THR A 278 17.81 2.29 -18.58
C THR A 278 17.99 1.00 -17.80
N GLU A 279 19.14 0.80 -17.14
CA GLU A 279 19.38 -0.37 -16.31
C GLU A 279 18.37 -0.48 -15.18
N ARG A 280 18.04 0.64 -14.52
CA ARG A 280 16.98 0.66 -13.51
C ARG A 280 15.65 0.19 -14.07
N VAL A 281 15.15 0.79 -15.15
CA VAL A 281 13.82 0.46 -15.71
C VAL A 281 13.76 -1.01 -16.13
N LEU A 282 14.84 -1.54 -16.72
CA LEU A 282 14.93 -2.96 -17.05
C LEU A 282 14.92 -3.83 -15.80
N THR A 283 15.73 -3.48 -14.79
CA THR A 283 15.84 -4.23 -13.53
C THR A 283 14.52 -4.23 -12.76
N GLU A 284 13.79 -3.12 -12.75
CA GLU A 284 12.51 -2.97 -12.05
C GLU A 284 11.43 -3.95 -12.57
N SER A 285 11.51 -4.41 -13.83
CA SER A 285 10.62 -5.49 -14.31
C SER A 285 10.82 -6.79 -13.50
N ARG A 286 12.08 -7.13 -13.18
CA ARG A 286 12.43 -8.28 -12.36
C ARG A 286 12.11 -8.03 -10.89
N VAL A 287 12.35 -6.81 -10.39
CA VAL A 287 12.03 -6.42 -9.00
C VAL A 287 10.53 -6.51 -8.73
N ILE A 288 9.67 -6.03 -9.65
CA ILE A 288 8.21 -6.17 -9.50
C ILE A 288 7.79 -7.64 -9.49
N THR A 289 8.42 -8.47 -10.32
CA THR A 289 8.18 -9.93 -10.32
C THR A 289 8.65 -10.57 -9.01
N PHE A 290 9.79 -10.12 -8.48
CA PHE A 290 10.33 -10.54 -7.19
C PHE A 290 9.39 -10.16 -6.04
N TYR A 291 8.87 -8.93 -6.00
CA TYR A 291 7.86 -8.52 -5.02
C TYR A 291 6.59 -9.36 -5.08
N LEU A 292 6.08 -9.66 -6.29
CA LEU A 292 4.96 -10.59 -6.45
C LEU A 292 5.28 -11.97 -5.86
N SER A 293 6.51 -12.46 -6.07
CA SER A 293 6.96 -13.72 -5.48
C SER A 293 6.98 -13.68 -3.95
N LEU A 294 7.44 -12.58 -3.34
CA LEU A 294 7.45 -12.41 -1.89
C LEU A 294 6.03 -12.34 -1.29
N ILE A 295 5.06 -11.82 -2.04
CA ILE A 295 3.67 -11.73 -1.60
C ILE A 295 2.93 -13.07 -1.76
N VAL A 296 3.13 -13.75 -2.89
CA VAL A 296 2.42 -15.01 -3.18
C VAL A 296 3.07 -16.20 -2.49
N LEU A 297 4.40 -16.21 -2.39
CA LEU A 297 5.19 -17.27 -1.79
C LEU A 297 6.26 -16.66 -0.86
N PRO A 298 5.88 -16.30 0.38
CA PRO A 298 6.75 -15.59 1.33
C PRO A 298 7.83 -16.52 1.90
N ARG A 299 8.90 -16.71 1.11
CA ARG A 299 10.09 -17.45 1.53
C ARG A 299 10.89 -16.57 2.47
N ILE A 300 11.06 -17.01 3.72
CA ILE A 300 11.73 -16.22 4.76
C ILE A 300 13.10 -15.72 4.28
N ASN A 301 13.92 -16.61 3.69
CA ASN A 301 15.27 -16.30 3.20
C ASN A 301 15.35 -15.28 2.06
N ALA A 302 14.24 -15.01 1.37
CA ALA A 302 14.21 -14.02 0.29
C ALA A 302 13.88 -12.61 0.79
N PHE A 303 13.53 -12.47 2.07
CA PHE A 303 13.30 -11.18 2.67
C PHE A 303 14.57 -10.66 3.36
N GLY A 304 14.74 -9.34 3.40
CA GLY A 304 15.89 -8.61 3.95
C GLY A 304 15.64 -7.10 3.98
N LEU A 305 16.50 -6.39 4.72
CA LEU A 305 16.58 -4.93 4.65
C LEU A 305 17.27 -4.50 3.36
N PHE A 306 18.33 -5.21 2.98
CA PHE A 306 19.09 -4.99 1.76
C PHE A 306 18.70 -6.01 0.68
N HIS A 307 18.82 -5.61 -0.58
CA HIS A 307 18.55 -6.43 -1.77
C HIS A 307 19.58 -6.09 -2.86
N ASP A 308 20.84 -5.91 -2.42
CA ASP A 308 21.96 -5.47 -3.25
C ASP A 308 22.51 -6.62 -4.12
N ASP A 309 22.10 -7.85 -3.81
CA ASP A 309 22.35 -9.09 -4.55
C ASP A 309 21.54 -9.19 -5.86
N ILE A 310 20.54 -8.32 -6.06
CA ILE A 310 19.78 -8.25 -7.32
C ILE A 310 20.70 -7.72 -8.43
N GLN A 311 21.17 -8.65 -9.26
CA GLN A 311 21.93 -8.32 -10.46
C GLN A 311 21.17 -7.33 -11.36
N LEU A 312 21.83 -6.24 -11.75
CA LEU A 312 21.30 -5.24 -12.68
C LEU A 312 21.06 -5.84 -14.08
N SER A 313 19.95 -5.44 -14.70
CA SER A 313 19.62 -5.76 -16.08
C SER A 313 20.24 -4.74 -17.04
N THR A 314 21.25 -5.16 -17.81
CA THR A 314 21.95 -4.31 -18.80
C THR A 314 21.27 -4.33 -20.18
N SER A 315 20.49 -5.38 -20.47
CA SER A 315 19.71 -5.51 -21.69
C SER A 315 18.40 -6.28 -21.45
N LEU A 316 17.58 -6.43 -22.50
CA LEU A 316 16.34 -7.23 -22.41
C LEU A 316 16.62 -8.70 -22.11
N THR A 317 17.78 -9.22 -22.48
CA THR A 317 18.13 -10.65 -22.37
C THR A 317 19.28 -10.91 -21.41
N ASP A 318 19.83 -9.88 -20.78
CA ASP A 318 20.89 -10.01 -19.78
C ASP A 318 20.50 -9.25 -18.50
N PRO A 319 20.05 -9.96 -17.45
CA PRO A 319 19.76 -11.40 -17.42
C PRO A 319 18.54 -11.80 -18.27
N TRP A 320 18.48 -13.05 -18.73
CA TRP A 320 17.37 -13.58 -19.57
C TRP A 320 16.00 -13.48 -18.90
N THR A 321 15.99 -13.48 -17.56
CA THR A 321 14.79 -13.29 -16.76
C THR A 321 14.15 -11.91 -16.96
N THR A 322 14.86 -10.91 -17.48
CA THR A 322 14.33 -9.56 -17.74
C THR A 322 13.20 -9.61 -18.75
N LEU A 323 13.43 -10.20 -19.94
CA LEU A 323 12.41 -10.35 -20.96
C LEU A 323 11.21 -11.17 -20.45
N LEU A 324 11.45 -12.23 -19.69
CA LEU A 324 10.38 -13.04 -19.12
C LEU A 324 9.55 -12.28 -18.08
N SER A 325 10.18 -11.49 -17.22
CA SER A 325 9.50 -10.62 -16.27
C SER A 325 8.62 -9.59 -17.00
N ILE A 326 9.12 -8.99 -18.08
CA ILE A 326 8.33 -8.06 -18.91
C ILE A 326 7.10 -8.77 -19.51
N ILE A 327 7.30 -9.94 -20.13
CA ILE A 327 6.20 -10.74 -20.72
C ILE A 327 5.19 -11.13 -19.64
N PHE A 328 5.65 -11.56 -18.46
CA PHE A 328 4.81 -11.92 -17.34
C PHE A 328 3.97 -10.74 -16.85
N ILE A 329 4.58 -9.57 -16.64
CA ILE A 329 3.89 -8.34 -16.22
C ILE A 329 2.82 -7.93 -17.23
N ILE A 330 3.18 -7.86 -18.52
CA ILE A 330 2.25 -7.50 -19.59
C ILE A 330 1.08 -8.49 -19.63
N SER A 331 1.37 -9.79 -19.55
CA SER A 331 0.36 -10.85 -19.55
C SER A 331 -0.57 -10.73 -18.35
N LEU A 332 -0.04 -10.43 -17.16
CA LEU A 332 -0.81 -10.30 -15.93
C LEU A 332 -1.72 -9.06 -15.96
N ILE A 333 -1.23 -7.92 -16.47
CA ILE A 333 -2.03 -6.70 -16.68
C ILE A 333 -3.13 -6.96 -17.72
N ALA A 334 -2.80 -7.57 -18.86
CA ALA A 334 -3.78 -7.91 -19.90
C ALA A 334 -4.86 -8.85 -19.37
N LEU A 335 -4.47 -9.87 -18.59
CA LEU A 335 -5.37 -10.77 -17.91
C LEU A 335 -6.28 -10.02 -16.93
N ALA A 336 -5.72 -9.13 -16.10
CA ALA A 336 -6.50 -8.34 -15.15
C ALA A 336 -7.53 -7.46 -15.87
N ILE A 337 -7.16 -6.82 -16.99
CA ILE A 337 -8.09 -6.03 -17.80
C ILE A 337 -9.21 -6.92 -18.37
N ARG A 338 -8.86 -8.08 -18.93
CA ARG A 338 -9.83 -9.06 -19.46
C ARG A 338 -10.80 -9.56 -18.38
N LEU A 339 -10.30 -9.76 -17.16
CA LEU A 339 -11.09 -10.25 -16.04
C LEU A 339 -11.99 -9.19 -15.39
N ARG A 340 -11.88 -7.91 -15.75
CA ARG A 340 -12.68 -6.82 -15.14
C ARG A 340 -14.17 -7.13 -15.05
N ALA A 341 -14.77 -7.61 -16.14
CA ALA A 341 -16.22 -7.80 -16.21
C ALA A 341 -16.70 -9.10 -15.51
N SER A 342 -15.83 -10.10 -15.41
CA SER A 342 -16.16 -11.44 -14.87
C SER A 342 -15.71 -11.62 -13.43
N LYS A 343 -14.51 -11.14 -13.08
CA LYS A 343 -13.87 -11.21 -11.77
C LYS A 343 -13.32 -9.83 -11.35
N PRO A 344 -14.19 -8.83 -11.13
CA PRO A 344 -13.80 -7.45 -10.81
C PRO A 344 -12.82 -7.30 -9.64
N LEU A 345 -12.92 -8.09 -8.54
CA LEU A 345 -11.93 -7.99 -7.44
C LEU A 345 -10.54 -8.50 -7.85
N VAL A 346 -10.46 -9.53 -8.68
CA VAL A 346 -9.19 -10.04 -9.20
C VAL A 346 -8.54 -8.98 -10.09
N SER A 347 -9.33 -8.40 -10.99
CA SER A 347 -8.90 -7.29 -11.85
C SER A 347 -8.41 -6.10 -11.05
N PHE A 348 -9.22 -5.64 -10.07
CA PHE A 348 -8.88 -4.53 -9.20
C PHE A 348 -7.59 -4.78 -8.43
N GLY A 349 -7.47 -5.92 -7.76
CA GLY A 349 -6.32 -6.20 -6.91
C GLY A 349 -4.99 -6.25 -7.67
N ILE A 350 -4.97 -6.90 -8.85
CA ILE A 350 -3.78 -6.95 -9.70
C ILE A 350 -3.40 -5.56 -10.21
N LEU A 351 -4.36 -4.81 -10.74
CA LEU A 351 -4.09 -3.48 -11.28
C LEU A 351 -3.73 -2.49 -10.16
N PHE A 352 -4.29 -2.64 -8.96
CA PHE A 352 -3.96 -1.83 -7.81
C PHE A 352 -2.49 -2.02 -7.40
N PHE A 353 -2.02 -3.27 -7.38
CA PHE A 353 -0.60 -3.58 -7.13
C PHE A 353 0.33 -2.89 -8.14
N PHE A 354 0.04 -3.00 -9.44
CA PHE A 354 0.86 -2.32 -10.46
C PHE A 354 0.76 -0.79 -10.39
N THR A 355 -0.44 -0.26 -10.12
CA THR A 355 -0.63 1.19 -9.94
C THR A 355 0.25 1.71 -8.82
N ALA A 356 0.37 0.97 -7.71
CA ALA A 356 1.17 1.38 -6.55
C ALA A 356 2.69 1.44 -6.83
N HIS A 357 3.16 0.74 -7.86
CA HIS A 357 4.57 0.69 -8.24
C HIS A 357 4.95 1.72 -9.32
N LEU A 358 4.00 2.48 -9.87
CA LEU A 358 4.24 3.44 -10.95
C LEU A 358 5.23 4.56 -10.59
N LEU A 359 5.39 4.88 -9.30
CA LEU A 359 6.32 5.91 -8.85
C LEU A 359 7.65 5.33 -8.37
N GLU A 360 7.62 4.30 -7.52
CA GLU A 360 8.84 3.82 -6.85
C GLU A 360 9.63 2.78 -7.68
N SER A 361 8.98 2.08 -8.63
CA SER A 361 9.58 1.04 -9.47
C SER A 361 9.58 1.40 -10.96
N THR A 362 9.99 2.64 -11.26
CA THR A 362 10.05 3.17 -12.63
C THR A 362 11.32 4.00 -12.85
N VAL A 363 11.18 5.23 -13.36
CA VAL A 363 12.28 6.04 -13.90
C VAL A 363 13.04 6.84 -12.85
N PHE A 364 12.49 7.01 -11.65
CA PHE A 364 13.10 7.82 -10.58
C PHE A 364 14.27 7.06 -9.94
N GLY A 365 15.47 7.66 -9.91
CA GLY A 365 16.72 7.07 -9.39
C GLY A 365 16.75 6.82 -7.87
N LEU A 366 15.83 6.01 -7.37
CA LEU A 366 15.79 5.47 -6.00
C LEU A 366 16.66 4.19 -5.93
N GLU A 367 16.81 3.58 -4.75
CA GLU A 367 17.42 2.24 -4.66
C GLU A 367 16.66 1.21 -5.49
N ILE A 368 17.31 0.13 -5.91
CA ILE A 368 16.70 -0.89 -6.78
C ILE A 368 15.53 -1.57 -6.09
N ALA A 369 15.72 -2.11 -4.88
CA ALA A 369 14.65 -2.82 -4.20
C ALA A 369 14.56 -2.49 -2.70
N HIS A 370 13.34 -2.29 -2.23
CA HIS A 370 13.00 -2.24 -0.83
C HIS A 370 11.60 -2.79 -0.58
N GLU A 371 11.48 -3.69 0.39
CA GLU A 371 10.21 -4.34 0.71
C GLU A 371 9.12 -3.37 1.13
N HIS A 372 9.45 -2.31 1.87
CA HIS A 372 8.46 -1.37 2.41
C HIS A 372 7.66 -0.65 1.31
N ARG A 373 8.14 -0.60 0.06
CA ARG A 373 7.38 -0.10 -1.11
C ARG A 373 6.08 -0.88 -1.34
N ASN A 374 6.05 -2.13 -0.88
CA ASN A 374 4.90 -3.03 -1.04
C ASN A 374 3.83 -2.89 0.03
N HIS A 375 3.98 -1.97 0.99
CA HIS A 375 3.05 -1.86 2.12
C HIS A 375 1.59 -1.78 1.67
N LEU A 376 1.26 -0.74 0.90
CA LEU A 376 -0.08 -0.60 0.30
C LEU A 376 -0.28 -1.56 -0.88
N ALA A 377 0.75 -1.79 -1.70
CA ALA A 377 0.62 -2.56 -2.94
C ALA A 377 0.20 -4.02 -2.69
N SER A 378 0.73 -4.64 -1.64
CA SER A 378 0.44 -6.03 -1.25
C SER A 378 -1.04 -6.26 -0.92
N ALA A 379 -1.75 -5.23 -0.43
CA ALA A 379 -3.20 -5.31 -0.23
C ALA A 379 -3.95 -5.62 -1.52
N GLY A 380 -3.46 -5.11 -2.67
CA GLY A 380 -4.00 -5.43 -3.99
C GLY A 380 -3.95 -6.91 -4.31
N ILE A 381 -2.80 -7.56 -4.10
CA ILE A 381 -2.63 -8.99 -4.38
C ILE A 381 -3.48 -9.85 -3.44
N ILE A 382 -3.59 -9.47 -2.16
CA ILE A 382 -4.45 -10.17 -1.19
C ILE A 382 -5.94 -10.03 -1.57
N ILE A 383 -6.37 -8.84 -2.00
CA ILE A 383 -7.72 -8.63 -2.55
C ILE A 383 -7.94 -9.48 -3.80
N ALA A 384 -6.95 -9.59 -4.69
CA ALA A 384 -7.06 -10.43 -5.88
C ALA A 384 -7.18 -11.93 -5.53
N PHE A 385 -6.37 -12.39 -4.57
CA PHE A 385 -6.43 -13.76 -4.04
C PHE A 385 -7.81 -14.08 -3.47
N VAL A 386 -8.35 -13.24 -2.58
CA VAL A 386 -9.69 -13.43 -2.03
C VAL A 386 -10.76 -13.32 -3.11
N GLY A 387 -10.59 -12.38 -4.04
CA GLY A 387 -11.41 -12.22 -5.24
C GLY A 387 -11.48 -13.49 -6.09
N PHE A 388 -10.40 -14.27 -6.18
CA PHE A 388 -10.39 -15.53 -6.93
C PHE A 388 -11.35 -16.56 -6.34
N PHE A 389 -11.39 -16.73 -5.02
CA PHE A 389 -12.32 -17.64 -4.34
C PHE A 389 -13.78 -17.20 -4.47
N ILE A 390 -14.03 -15.90 -4.31
CA ILE A 390 -15.36 -15.31 -4.37
C ILE A 390 -16.01 -15.47 -5.74
N HIS A 391 -15.24 -15.32 -6.82
CA HIS A 391 -15.78 -15.39 -8.18
C HIS A 391 -15.81 -16.82 -8.75
N GLN A 392 -15.66 -17.85 -7.93
CA GLN A 392 -15.89 -19.24 -8.35
C GLN A 392 -17.38 -19.53 -8.55
N ARG A 393 -17.70 -20.57 -9.33
CA ARG A 393 -19.08 -20.93 -9.67
C ARG A 393 -19.94 -21.26 -8.44
N SER A 394 -19.31 -21.82 -7.40
CA SER A 394 -19.88 -22.09 -6.08
C SER A 394 -18.88 -21.65 -5.01
N PHE A 395 -19.24 -20.65 -4.21
CA PHE A 395 -18.42 -20.22 -3.09
C PHE A 395 -18.52 -21.22 -1.95
N ASN A 396 -17.44 -21.98 -1.71
CA ASN A 396 -17.36 -22.92 -0.59
C ASN A 396 -16.75 -22.25 0.64
N ASN A 397 -17.60 -21.86 1.59
CA ASN A 397 -17.18 -21.16 2.81
C ASN A 397 -16.21 -21.99 3.68
N ARG A 398 -16.35 -23.33 3.69
CA ARG A 398 -15.48 -24.21 4.45
C ARG A 398 -14.07 -24.23 3.85
N THR A 399 -13.97 -24.47 2.54
CA THR A 399 -12.67 -24.46 1.84
C THR A 399 -12.00 -23.10 1.98
N TYR A 400 -12.75 -22.01 1.74
CA TYR A 400 -12.22 -20.66 1.86
C TYR A 400 -11.67 -20.36 3.27
N THR A 401 -12.44 -20.68 4.31
CA THR A 401 -12.03 -20.45 5.70
C THR A 401 -10.78 -21.27 6.04
N ILE A 402 -10.76 -22.57 5.71
CA ILE A 402 -9.60 -23.44 5.96
C ILE A 402 -8.35 -22.91 5.25
N THR A 403 -8.46 -22.60 3.95
CA THR A 403 -7.33 -22.06 3.17
C THR A 403 -6.84 -20.73 3.76
N SER A 404 -7.76 -19.83 4.12
CA SER A 404 -7.40 -18.54 4.70
C SER A 404 -6.72 -18.70 6.07
N CYS A 405 -7.16 -19.65 6.91
CA CYS A 405 -6.53 -19.95 8.18
C CYS A 405 -5.12 -20.53 8.01
N ILE A 406 -4.93 -21.49 7.09
CA ILE A 406 -3.61 -22.08 6.81
C ILE A 406 -2.63 -21.00 6.33
N ILE A 407 -3.06 -20.16 5.38
CA ILE A 407 -2.23 -19.07 4.86
C ILE A 407 -1.95 -18.07 5.98
N PHE A 408 -2.96 -17.69 6.77
CA PHE A 408 -2.77 -16.78 7.89
C PHE A 408 -1.72 -17.30 8.89
N ILE A 409 -1.78 -18.59 9.26
CA ILE A 409 -0.79 -19.21 10.16
C ILE A 409 0.61 -19.17 9.54
N ALA A 410 0.74 -19.48 8.25
CA ALA A 410 2.04 -19.43 7.57
C ALA A 410 2.60 -18.00 7.54
N LEU A 411 1.78 -17.01 7.17
CA LEU A 411 2.16 -15.60 7.12
C LEU A 411 2.55 -15.07 8.50
N SER A 412 1.72 -15.30 9.51
CA SER A 412 1.97 -14.82 10.87
C SER A 412 3.23 -15.45 11.46
N SER A 413 3.44 -16.75 11.24
CA SER A 413 4.66 -17.45 11.70
C SER A 413 5.90 -16.86 11.05
N THR A 414 5.90 -16.66 9.72
CA THR A 414 7.04 -16.04 9.01
C THR A 414 7.30 -14.63 9.53
N THR A 415 6.26 -13.82 9.74
CA THR A 415 6.43 -12.46 10.27
C THR A 415 6.95 -12.46 11.71
N MET A 416 6.51 -13.40 12.55
CA MET A 416 7.03 -13.55 13.92
C MET A 416 8.51 -13.94 13.94
N PHE A 417 8.92 -14.88 13.07
CA PHE A 417 10.34 -15.25 12.93
C PHE A 417 11.18 -14.07 12.43
N ARG A 418 10.67 -13.31 11.45
CA ARG A 418 11.36 -12.10 11.01
C ARG A 418 11.39 -11.02 12.09
N ALA A 419 10.32 -10.84 12.86
CA ALA A 419 10.30 -9.89 13.96
C ALA A 419 11.35 -10.24 15.03
N TYR A 420 11.60 -11.53 15.25
CA TYR A 420 12.71 -12.01 16.08
C TYR A 420 14.09 -11.66 15.49
N GLN A 421 14.30 -11.81 14.17
CA GLN A 421 15.55 -11.36 13.51
C GLN A 421 15.82 -9.88 13.75
N TRP A 422 14.75 -9.06 13.79
CA TRP A 422 14.80 -7.62 14.02
C TRP A 422 14.91 -7.22 15.50
N GLN A 423 15.05 -8.17 16.43
CA GLN A 423 15.09 -7.89 17.87
C GLN A 423 16.40 -7.21 18.31
N ASN A 424 17.52 -7.44 17.62
CA ASN A 424 18.80 -6.79 17.92
C ASN A 424 19.69 -6.71 16.68
N ASP A 425 20.74 -5.88 16.74
CA ASP A 425 21.66 -5.66 15.61
C ASP A 425 22.40 -6.91 15.17
N TYR A 426 22.80 -7.77 16.11
CA TYR A 426 23.57 -8.97 15.80
C TYR A 426 22.73 -9.97 14.99
N THR A 427 21.51 -10.26 15.43
CA THR A 427 20.62 -11.18 14.71
C THR A 427 20.26 -10.65 13.33
N LEU A 428 19.99 -9.35 13.22
CA LEU A 428 19.69 -8.71 11.94
C LEU A 428 20.90 -8.80 11.01
N ALA A 429 22.07 -8.33 11.44
CA ALA A 429 23.28 -8.32 10.62
C ALA A 429 23.71 -9.74 10.20
N SER A 430 23.64 -10.71 11.11
CA SER A 430 23.97 -12.11 10.81
C SER A 430 23.05 -12.71 9.75
N TYR A 431 21.78 -12.31 9.74
CA TYR A 431 20.79 -12.80 8.80
C TYR A 431 20.95 -12.13 7.44
N GLU A 432 21.13 -10.80 7.41
CA GLU A 432 21.41 -10.06 6.17
C GLU A 432 22.64 -10.64 5.49
N ALA A 433 23.79 -10.73 6.19
CA ALA A 433 25.04 -11.24 5.61
C ALA A 433 24.99 -12.71 5.13
N ALA A 434 24.06 -13.51 5.65
CA ALA A 434 23.92 -14.90 5.22
C ALA A 434 23.09 -15.04 3.93
N HIS A 435 22.25 -14.06 3.60
CA HIS A 435 21.16 -14.21 2.63
C HIS A 435 21.10 -13.10 1.58
N HIS A 436 21.78 -11.97 1.80
CA HIS A 436 21.92 -10.80 0.91
C HIS A 436 23.37 -10.31 0.96
#